data_AF-A0A350IUN3-F1
#
_entry.id   AF-A0A350IUN3-F1
#
_cell.length_a   1.000
_cell.length_b   1.000
_cell.length_c   1.000
_cell.angle_alpha   90.00
_cell.angle_beta   90.00
_cell.angle_gamma   90.00
#
_symmetry.space_group_name_H-M   'P 1'
#
loop_
_entity.id
_entity.type
_entity.pdbx_description
1 polymer ?
#
loop_
_entity_poly.entity_id
_entity_poly.type
_entity_poly.pdbx_seq_one_letter_code
_entity_poly.pdbx_strand_id
1 'polypeptide(L)'
;MIEVYLRDLSAEMGRRGVRGRVRRRILAEVTDHLHCDETAVERFGAPPEIAAHFADQLGSAATVRSVRWGFAALAVAGVACAMGMTQFWLPGVWGGGAQGQVAGSAPATVVAFLVAIMAAQVSLVAGGLGLLRTIRRRRTPVLPSAEVAIIRRRMAVALVSGLVCMSGLAYLLASIHGVERVLSVPESGEVLLVAAGAAAIVLAAAWIPVMRASRIRVEAAGTAGDVFDDLGRVVPSPLRGHPWVFAGGVAALLGIVVLAAGIVVSDGYDGALRAMAEVAACLAGFALLGRYLGLRR
;
A
#
# COMPACT_ATOMS: atom_id res chain seq x y z
N MET A 1 6.85 45.85 -7.11
CA MET A 1 5.75 44.89 -7.42
C MET A 1 6.21 43.43 -7.31
N ILE A 2 7.34 43.06 -7.92
CA ILE A 2 7.89 41.68 -7.88
C ILE A 2 8.06 41.15 -6.45
N GLU A 3 8.64 41.93 -5.52
CA GLU A 3 8.82 41.47 -4.13
C GLU A 3 7.50 41.17 -3.40
N VAL A 4 6.47 41.98 -3.64
CA VAL A 4 5.13 41.77 -3.07
C VAL A 4 4.53 40.48 -3.64
N TYR A 5 4.59 40.31 -4.97
CA TYR A 5 4.14 39.10 -5.64
C TYR A 5 4.84 37.84 -5.11
N LEU A 6 6.17 37.87 -4.98
CA LEU A 6 6.97 36.75 -4.46
C LEU A 6 6.63 36.42 -3.01
N ARG A 7 6.41 37.42 -2.16
CA ARG A 7 5.98 37.23 -0.77
C ARG A 7 4.61 36.56 -0.70
N ASP A 8 3.66 37.01 -1.52
CA ASP A 8 2.30 36.47 -1.55
C ASP A 8 2.29 35.04 -2.08
N LEU A 9 3.02 34.77 -3.17
CA LEU A 9 3.21 33.43 -3.72
C LEU A 9 3.83 32.49 -2.68
N SER A 10 4.86 32.97 -1.99
CA SER A 10 5.55 32.24 -0.93
C SER A 10 4.58 31.89 0.22
N ALA A 11 3.72 32.82 0.64
CA ALA A 11 2.70 32.58 1.65
C ALA A 11 1.68 31.53 1.18
N GLU A 12 1.15 31.66 -0.03
CA GLU A 12 0.18 30.73 -0.64
C GLU A 12 0.73 29.31 -0.77
N MET A 13 1.98 29.16 -1.21
CA MET A 13 2.69 27.88 -1.26
C MET A 13 2.83 27.26 0.13
N GLY A 14 3.12 28.08 1.15
CA GLY A 14 3.20 27.66 2.55
C GLY A 14 1.87 27.12 3.09
N ARG A 15 0.75 27.76 2.75
CA ARG A 15 -0.61 27.32 3.14
C ARG A 15 -0.99 25.97 2.52
N ARG A 16 -0.49 25.68 1.31
CA ARG A 16 -0.66 24.40 0.61
C ARG A 16 0.35 23.33 1.02
N GLY A 17 1.25 23.65 1.97
CA GLY A 17 2.21 22.71 2.53
C GLY A 17 3.51 22.55 1.75
N VAL A 18 3.75 23.38 0.72
CA VAL A 18 5.03 23.42 0.00
C VAL A 18 6.04 24.20 0.85
N ARG A 19 7.08 23.50 1.33
CA ARG A 19 8.03 24.03 2.33
C ARG A 19 9.50 23.72 1.99
N GLY A 20 10.40 24.37 2.70
CA GLY A 20 11.83 24.07 2.69
C GLY A 20 12.52 24.35 1.35
N ARG A 21 13.42 23.45 0.94
CA ARG A 21 14.27 23.62 -0.26
C ARG A 21 13.45 23.73 -1.55
N VAL A 22 12.34 23.02 -1.65
CA VAL A 22 11.47 23.05 -2.85
C VAL A 22 10.84 24.43 -3.04
N ARG A 23 10.25 25.00 -1.97
CA ARG A 23 9.70 26.37 -2.01
C ARG A 23 10.77 27.39 -2.38
N ARG A 24 11.96 27.31 -1.76
CA ARG A 24 13.08 28.22 -2.09
C ARG A 24 13.52 28.12 -3.54
N ARG A 25 13.62 26.90 -4.09
CA ARG A 25 13.99 26.68 -5.49
C ARG A 25 12.94 27.28 -6.44
N ILE A 26 11.66 27.03 -6.20
CA ILE A 26 10.58 27.58 -7.02
C ILE A 26 10.58 29.10 -6.97
N LEU A 27 10.73 29.70 -5.78
CA LEU A 27 10.80 31.16 -5.67
C LEU A 27 12.02 31.71 -6.40
N ALA A 28 13.19 31.06 -6.33
CA ALA A 28 14.36 31.50 -7.08
C ALA A 28 14.13 31.44 -8.61
N GLU A 29 13.51 30.38 -9.11
CA GLU A 29 13.17 30.21 -10.53
C GLU A 29 12.13 31.23 -11.01
N VAL A 30 11.11 31.51 -10.19
CA VAL A 30 10.13 32.57 -10.47
C VAL A 30 10.77 33.95 -10.42
N THR A 31 11.66 34.21 -9.44
CA THR A 31 12.41 35.46 -9.35
C THR A 31 13.21 35.70 -10.62
N ASP A 32 13.97 34.70 -11.07
CA ASP A 32 14.78 34.80 -12.29
C ASP A 32 13.91 35.13 -13.50
N HIS A 33 12.79 34.40 -13.67
CA HIS A 33 11.86 34.63 -14.77
C HIS A 33 11.22 36.03 -14.75
N LEU A 34 10.87 36.54 -13.56
CA LEU A 34 10.29 37.88 -13.40
C LEU A 34 11.30 39.02 -13.61
N HIS A 35 12.61 38.76 -13.41
CA HIS A 35 13.64 39.77 -13.67
C HIS A 35 14.05 39.83 -15.15
N CYS A 36 13.80 38.77 -15.92
CA CYS A 36 14.03 38.78 -17.36
C CYS A 36 13.01 39.62 -18.15
N ASP A 37 11.85 39.91 -17.58
CA ASP A 37 10.76 40.60 -18.30
C ASP A 37 9.88 41.41 -17.34
N GLU A 38 9.91 42.74 -17.47
CA GLU A 38 9.21 43.67 -16.58
C GLU A 38 7.67 43.57 -16.67
N THR A 39 7.14 43.04 -17.78
CA THR A 39 5.68 42.79 -17.97
C THR A 39 5.27 41.39 -17.53
N ALA A 40 6.20 40.56 -17.04
CA ALA A 40 5.92 39.17 -16.70
C ALA A 40 4.89 39.04 -15.58
N VAL A 41 4.87 39.95 -14.61
CA VAL A 41 3.95 39.88 -13.46
C VAL A 41 2.48 39.83 -13.91
N GLU A 42 2.10 40.61 -14.92
CA GLU A 42 0.72 40.64 -15.43
C GLU A 42 0.35 39.36 -16.17
N ARG A 43 1.31 38.72 -16.83
CA ARG A 43 1.11 37.46 -17.57
C ARG A 43 1.24 36.21 -16.70
N PHE A 44 1.93 36.31 -15.57
CA PHE A 44 2.21 35.16 -14.70
C PHE A 44 0.97 34.65 -13.95
N GLY A 45 -0.10 35.45 -13.88
CA GLY A 45 -1.34 35.10 -13.19
C GLY A 45 -1.28 35.39 -11.69
N ALA A 46 -2.37 35.07 -10.97
CA ALA A 46 -2.46 35.41 -9.56
C ALA A 46 -1.58 34.47 -8.70
N PRO A 47 -0.89 34.97 -7.65
CA PRO A 47 -0.13 34.13 -6.72
C PRO A 47 -0.86 32.88 -6.19
N PRO A 48 -2.16 32.93 -5.80
CA PRO A 48 -2.86 31.74 -5.33
C PRO A 48 -3.04 30.67 -6.41
N GLU A 49 -3.27 31.06 -7.67
CA GLU A 49 -3.46 30.13 -8.80
C GLU A 49 -2.14 29.41 -9.12
N ILE A 50 -1.04 30.17 -9.16
CA ILE A 50 0.30 29.63 -9.41
C ILE A 50 0.75 28.73 -8.25
N ALA A 51 0.49 29.13 -7.00
CA ALA A 51 0.74 28.28 -5.85
C ALA A 51 -0.07 26.98 -5.89
N ALA A 52 -1.33 27.02 -6.31
CA ALA A 52 -2.17 25.84 -6.49
C ALA A 52 -1.59 24.91 -7.55
N HIS A 53 -1.21 25.45 -8.71
CA HIS A 53 -0.61 24.68 -9.79
C HIS A 53 0.67 23.95 -9.36
N PHE A 54 1.57 24.64 -8.65
CA PHE A 54 2.78 24.01 -8.09
C PHE A 54 2.45 22.95 -7.04
N ALA A 55 1.50 23.23 -6.14
CA ALA A 55 1.10 22.27 -5.11
C ALA A 55 0.49 21.00 -5.71
N ASP A 56 -0.32 21.14 -6.76
CA ASP A 56 -0.95 20.04 -7.47
C ASP A 56 0.08 19.15 -8.17
N GLN A 57 1.02 19.74 -8.90
CA GLN A 57 2.11 18.99 -9.54
C GLN A 57 3.01 18.29 -8.51
N LEU A 58 3.48 19.02 -7.50
CA LEU A 58 4.36 18.48 -6.46
C LEU A 58 3.65 17.40 -5.62
N GLY A 59 2.40 17.63 -5.26
CA GLY A 59 1.59 16.69 -4.48
C GLY A 59 1.29 15.40 -5.25
N SER A 60 1.03 15.51 -6.55
CA SER A 60 0.85 14.37 -7.45
C SER A 60 2.14 13.56 -7.58
N ALA A 61 3.26 14.22 -7.89
CA ALA A 61 4.56 13.58 -8.02
C ALA A 61 5.06 12.94 -6.70
N ALA A 62 4.86 13.62 -5.57
CA ALA A 62 5.20 13.10 -4.24
C ALA A 62 4.37 11.85 -3.89
N THR A 63 3.08 11.85 -4.23
CA THR A 63 2.19 10.70 -4.00
C THR A 63 2.59 9.49 -4.87
N VAL A 64 2.87 9.71 -6.16
CA VAL A 64 3.39 8.68 -7.07
C VAL A 64 4.69 8.07 -6.53
N ARG A 65 5.60 8.93 -6.07
CA ARG A 65 6.88 8.50 -5.49
C ARG A 65 6.69 7.74 -4.18
N SER A 66 5.79 8.20 -3.30
CA SER A 66 5.54 7.51 -2.03
C SER A 66 4.93 6.13 -2.25
N VAL A 67 4.09 5.95 -3.28
CA VAL A 67 3.56 4.63 -3.64
C VAL A 67 4.66 3.69 -4.11
N ARG A 68 5.60 4.15 -4.95
CA ARG A 68 6.71 3.31 -5.42
C ARG A 68 7.60 2.84 -4.27
N TRP A 69 7.97 3.74 -3.36
CA TRP A 69 8.75 3.38 -2.18
C TRP A 69 7.97 2.51 -1.20
N GLY A 70 6.70 2.81 -0.97
CA GLY A 70 5.82 1.99 -0.15
C GLY A 70 5.67 0.57 -0.70
N PHE A 71 5.47 0.43 -2.02
CA PHE A 71 5.39 -0.88 -2.67
C PHE A 71 6.73 -1.63 -2.64
N ALA A 72 7.86 -0.94 -2.81
CA ALA A 72 9.18 -1.56 -2.66
C ALA A 72 9.38 -2.11 -1.23
N ALA A 73 8.96 -1.37 -0.20
CA ALA A 73 8.97 -1.84 1.18
C ALA A 73 8.03 -3.05 1.40
N LEU A 74 6.84 -3.01 0.80
CA LEU A 74 5.89 -4.14 0.81
C LEU A 74 6.47 -5.38 0.12
N ALA A 75 7.24 -5.22 -0.96
CA ALA A 75 7.90 -6.32 -1.63
C ALA A 75 8.94 -7.00 -0.72
N VAL A 76 9.73 -6.22 0.03
CA VAL A 76 10.67 -6.75 1.04
C VAL A 76 9.91 -7.54 2.12
N ALA A 77 8.82 -6.98 2.64
CA ALA A 77 7.98 -7.68 3.62
C ALA A 77 7.31 -8.93 3.04
N GLY A 78 6.92 -8.90 1.77
CA GLY A 78 6.38 -10.03 1.04
C GLY A 78 7.39 -11.17 0.89
N VAL A 79 8.67 -10.85 0.65
CA VAL A 79 9.75 -11.84 0.63
C VAL A 79 9.93 -12.47 2.02
N ALA A 80 9.97 -11.67 3.09
CA ALA A 80 10.06 -12.20 4.45
C ALA A 80 8.85 -13.10 4.80
N CYS A 81 7.64 -12.68 4.42
CA CYS A 81 6.42 -13.47 4.61
C CYS A 81 6.47 -14.79 3.80
N ALA A 82 6.92 -14.74 2.55
CA ALA A 82 7.06 -15.93 1.70
C ALA A 82 8.10 -16.91 2.27
N MET A 83 9.25 -16.42 2.73
CA MET A 83 10.25 -17.24 3.42
C MET A 83 9.63 -17.92 4.65
N GLY A 84 8.89 -17.17 5.48
CA GLY A 84 8.21 -17.74 6.63
C GLY A 84 7.17 -18.78 6.25
N MET A 85 6.36 -18.52 5.24
CA MET A 85 5.40 -19.50 4.74
C MET A 85 6.08 -20.75 4.18
N THR A 86 7.18 -20.63 3.45
CA THR A 86 7.90 -21.81 2.95
C THR A 86 8.43 -22.70 4.09
N GLN A 87 8.87 -22.10 5.21
CA GLN A 87 9.26 -22.87 6.39
C GLN A 87 8.06 -23.54 7.08
N PHE A 88 6.89 -22.87 7.12
CA PHE A 88 5.68 -23.42 7.72
C PHE A 88 5.01 -24.54 6.90
N TRP A 89 5.04 -24.44 5.57
CA TRP A 89 4.18 -25.22 4.68
C TRP A 89 4.88 -26.34 3.91
N LEU A 90 6.22 -26.37 3.82
CA LEU A 90 6.95 -27.45 3.15
C LEU A 90 7.45 -28.48 4.18
N PRO A 91 6.71 -29.58 4.43
CA PRO A 91 7.19 -30.67 5.27
C PRO A 91 8.47 -31.26 4.66
N GLY A 92 9.57 -31.25 5.43
CA GLY A 92 10.82 -31.93 5.08
C GLY A 92 12.00 -31.03 4.66
N VAL A 93 11.80 -29.74 4.38
CA VAL A 93 12.93 -28.85 4.06
C VAL A 93 13.68 -28.39 5.32
N TRP A 94 12.99 -28.27 6.46
CA TRP A 94 13.57 -27.78 7.73
C TRP A 94 13.12 -28.51 9.00
N GLY A 95 12.55 -29.71 8.88
CA GLY A 95 12.20 -30.58 10.02
C GLY A 95 10.88 -30.23 10.73
N GLY A 96 9.80 -30.93 10.37
CA GLY A 96 8.51 -30.91 11.09
C GLY A 96 7.49 -29.91 10.53
N GLY A 97 6.29 -30.40 10.17
CA GLY A 97 5.20 -29.55 9.70
C GLY A 97 4.65 -28.67 10.83
N ALA A 98 5.00 -27.39 10.83
CA ALA A 98 4.60 -26.42 11.86
C ALA A 98 3.07 -26.22 11.97
N GLN A 99 2.28 -26.69 10.98
CA GLN A 99 0.82 -26.73 11.08
C GLN A 99 0.32 -27.50 12.31
N GLY A 100 0.92 -28.65 12.63
CA GLY A 100 0.52 -29.42 13.82
C GLY A 100 0.85 -28.70 15.13
N GLN A 101 1.94 -27.93 15.15
CA GLN A 101 2.36 -27.15 16.31
C GLN A 101 1.43 -25.95 16.54
N VAL A 102 0.98 -25.27 15.48
CA VAL A 102 0.01 -24.17 15.61
C VAL A 102 -1.36 -24.68 16.06
N ALA A 103 -1.84 -25.81 15.54
CA ALA A 103 -3.13 -26.36 15.93
C ALA A 103 -3.19 -26.78 17.42
N GLY A 104 -2.06 -27.23 17.98
CA GLY A 104 -1.93 -27.54 19.41
C GLY A 104 -1.50 -26.38 20.30
N SER A 105 -1.33 -25.17 19.74
CA SER A 105 -0.81 -24.01 20.48
C SER A 105 -1.91 -23.25 21.23
N ALA A 106 -1.49 -22.26 22.03
CA ALA A 106 -2.41 -21.37 22.73
C ALA A 106 -3.33 -20.63 21.72
N PRO A 107 -4.59 -20.31 22.09
CA PRO A 107 -5.53 -19.61 21.21
C PRO A 107 -4.97 -18.31 20.60
N ALA A 108 -4.12 -17.60 21.35
CA ALA A 108 -3.47 -16.38 20.89
C ALA A 108 -2.55 -16.61 19.67
N THR A 109 -1.84 -17.75 19.60
CA THR A 109 -0.99 -18.12 18.47
C THR A 109 -1.81 -18.41 17.22
N VAL A 110 -2.95 -19.10 17.37
CA VAL A 110 -3.90 -19.34 16.27
C VAL A 110 -4.47 -18.01 15.75
N VAL A 111 -4.86 -17.10 16.65
CA VAL A 111 -5.35 -15.78 16.26
C VAL A 111 -4.27 -14.97 15.54
N ALA A 112 -3.03 -14.96 16.04
CA ALA A 112 -1.92 -14.27 15.40
C ALA A 112 -1.64 -14.80 13.99
N PHE A 113 -1.75 -16.11 13.78
CA PHE A 113 -1.61 -16.74 12.46
C PHE A 113 -2.66 -16.22 11.48
N LEU A 114 -3.93 -16.28 11.88
CA LEU A 114 -5.04 -15.82 11.04
C LEU A 114 -4.94 -14.32 10.74
N VAL A 115 -4.59 -13.51 11.74
CA VAL A 115 -4.36 -12.07 11.57
C VAL A 115 -3.22 -11.80 10.60
N ALA A 116 -2.10 -12.54 10.69
CA ALA A 116 -0.97 -12.34 9.80
C ALA A 116 -1.34 -12.65 8.33
N ILE A 117 -2.06 -13.75 8.08
CA ILE A 117 -2.52 -14.12 6.73
C ILE A 117 -3.44 -13.04 6.15
N MET A 118 -4.48 -12.67 6.91
CA MET A 118 -5.44 -11.65 6.48
C MET A 118 -4.75 -10.31 6.21
N ALA A 119 -3.82 -9.92 7.08
CA ALA A 119 -3.07 -8.69 6.92
C ALA A 119 -2.14 -8.71 5.70
N ALA A 120 -1.51 -9.85 5.40
CA ALA A 120 -0.71 -10.02 4.18
C ALA A 120 -1.57 -9.84 2.91
N GLN A 121 -2.76 -10.43 2.86
CA GLN A 121 -3.67 -10.31 1.72
C GLN A 121 -4.16 -8.88 1.52
N VAL A 122 -4.64 -8.23 2.59
CA VAL A 122 -5.08 -6.83 2.54
C VAL A 122 -3.93 -5.93 2.10
N SER A 123 -2.73 -6.18 2.60
CA SER A 123 -1.51 -5.46 2.23
C SER A 123 -1.19 -5.57 0.75
N LEU A 124 -1.18 -6.80 0.21
CA LEU A 124 -0.91 -7.08 -1.19
C LEU A 124 -1.95 -6.43 -2.12
N VAL A 125 -3.24 -6.57 -1.81
CA VAL A 125 -4.32 -6.02 -2.64
C VAL A 125 -4.29 -4.49 -2.61
N ALA A 126 -4.22 -3.87 -1.43
CA ALA A 126 -4.21 -2.42 -1.31
C ALA A 126 -2.94 -1.81 -1.95
N GLY A 127 -1.78 -2.41 -1.70
CA GLY A 127 -0.50 -1.98 -2.27
C GLY A 127 -0.45 -2.14 -3.79
N GLY A 128 -0.88 -3.30 -4.29
CA GLY A 128 -0.95 -3.61 -5.71
C GLY A 128 -1.90 -2.70 -6.47
N LEU A 129 -3.10 -2.44 -5.94
CA LEU A 129 -4.05 -1.49 -6.54
C LEU A 129 -3.54 -0.05 -6.49
N GLY A 130 -2.85 0.35 -5.42
CA GLY A 130 -2.17 1.64 -5.35
C GLY A 130 -1.10 1.79 -6.44
N LEU A 131 -0.25 0.77 -6.61
CA LEU A 131 0.79 0.75 -7.64
C LEU A 131 0.21 0.74 -9.05
N LEU A 132 -0.76 -0.13 -9.33
CA LEU A 132 -1.41 -0.25 -10.64
C LEU A 132 -2.00 1.08 -11.09
N ARG A 133 -2.73 1.75 -10.19
CA ARG A 133 -3.30 3.08 -10.43
C ARG A 133 -2.22 4.11 -10.75
N THR A 134 -1.12 4.07 -10.01
CA THR A 134 0.04 4.94 -10.23
C THR A 134 0.72 4.68 -11.58
N ILE A 135 0.82 3.41 -12.02
CA ILE A 135 1.37 3.04 -13.32
C ILE A 135 0.48 3.57 -14.45
N ARG A 136 -0.85 3.44 -14.31
CA ARG A 136 -1.81 3.92 -15.31
C ARG A 136 -1.83 5.43 -15.46
N ARG A 137 -1.62 6.15 -14.36
CA ARG A 137 -1.60 7.62 -14.35
C ARG A 137 -0.21 8.22 -14.54
N ARG A 138 0.81 7.43 -14.91
CA ARG A 138 2.19 7.91 -15.07
C ARG A 138 2.38 9.03 -16.12
N ARG A 139 1.44 9.15 -17.07
CA ARG A 139 1.45 10.19 -18.12
C ARG A 139 0.64 11.43 -17.74
N THR A 140 -0.02 11.43 -16.59
CA THR A 140 -0.82 12.56 -16.11
C THR A 140 -0.01 13.33 -15.07
N PRO A 141 0.48 14.55 -15.37
CA PRO A 141 1.37 15.29 -14.47
C PRO A 141 0.64 15.76 -13.19
N VAL A 142 -0.66 16.07 -13.31
CA VAL A 142 -1.51 16.54 -12.21
C VAL A 142 -2.66 15.57 -12.01
N LEU A 143 -2.74 15.00 -10.82
CA LEU A 143 -3.83 14.10 -10.40
C LEU A 143 -4.91 14.91 -9.67
N PRO A 144 -6.20 14.60 -9.89
CA PRO A 144 -7.28 15.14 -9.08
C PRO A 144 -7.08 14.89 -7.58
N SER A 145 -7.57 15.80 -6.74
CA SER A 145 -7.48 15.67 -5.28
C SER A 145 -8.11 14.38 -4.75
N ALA A 146 -9.25 13.98 -5.31
CA ALA A 146 -9.93 12.72 -4.97
C ALA A 146 -9.09 11.47 -5.32
N GLU A 147 -8.37 11.51 -6.45
CA GLU A 147 -7.47 10.45 -6.90
C GLU A 147 -6.29 10.29 -5.93
N VAL A 148 -5.65 11.40 -5.59
CA VAL A 148 -4.55 11.46 -4.62
C VAL A 148 -4.99 10.90 -3.26
N ALA A 149 -6.20 11.24 -2.80
CA ALA A 149 -6.74 10.73 -1.54
C ALA A 149 -6.95 9.21 -1.55
N ILE A 150 -7.46 8.63 -2.64
CA ILE A 150 -7.61 7.16 -2.76
C ILE A 150 -6.24 6.48 -2.76
N ILE A 151 -5.29 6.99 -3.55
CA ILE A 151 -3.96 6.40 -3.65
C ILE A 151 -3.24 6.41 -2.29
N ARG A 152 -3.32 7.53 -1.55
CA ARG A 152 -2.75 7.65 -0.20
C ARG A 152 -3.41 6.69 0.79
N ARG A 153 -4.75 6.58 0.77
CA ARG A 153 -5.49 5.63 1.62
C ARG A 153 -5.10 4.19 1.35
N ARG A 154 -5.03 3.78 0.08
CA ARG A 154 -4.62 2.42 -0.31
C ARG A 154 -3.21 2.11 0.19
N MET A 155 -2.26 3.02 0.00
CA MET A 155 -0.89 2.82 0.46
C MET A 155 -0.78 2.80 2.00
N ALA A 156 -1.55 3.65 2.69
CA ALA A 156 -1.61 3.65 4.16
C ALA A 156 -2.16 2.32 4.70
N VAL A 157 -3.28 1.83 4.16
CA VAL A 157 -3.84 0.51 4.52
C VAL A 157 -2.83 -0.58 4.24
N ALA A 158 -2.17 -0.54 3.07
CA ALA A 158 -1.18 -1.54 2.70
C ALA A 158 -0.02 -1.61 3.70
N LEU A 159 0.57 -0.47 4.04
CA LEU A 159 1.68 -0.39 4.99
C LEU A 159 1.26 -0.79 6.41
N VAL A 160 0.08 -0.37 6.89
CA VAL A 160 -0.45 -0.79 8.21
C VAL A 160 -0.67 -2.30 8.25
N SER A 161 -1.34 -2.87 7.25
CA SER A 161 -1.55 -4.31 7.17
C SER A 161 -0.23 -5.08 7.01
N GLY A 162 0.75 -4.54 6.29
CA GLY A 162 2.10 -5.10 6.23
C GLY A 162 2.76 -5.16 7.61
N LEU A 163 2.66 -4.08 8.41
CA LEU A 163 3.21 -4.05 9.77
C LEU A 163 2.51 -5.08 10.68
N VAL A 164 1.18 -5.14 10.63
CA VAL A 164 0.39 -6.14 11.37
C VAL A 164 0.81 -7.57 10.98
N CYS A 165 1.04 -7.82 9.69
CA CYS A 165 1.53 -9.12 9.22
C CYS A 165 2.91 -9.45 9.80
N MET A 166 3.87 -8.51 9.77
CA MET A 166 5.22 -8.74 10.31
C MET A 166 5.19 -8.95 11.83
N SER A 167 4.35 -8.21 12.55
CA SER A 167 4.16 -8.40 14.00
C SER A 167 3.54 -9.75 14.33
N GLY A 168 2.53 -10.19 13.57
CA GLY A 168 1.92 -11.51 13.74
C GLY A 168 2.90 -12.65 13.46
N LEU A 169 3.72 -12.51 12.42
CA LEU A 169 4.77 -13.48 12.09
C LEU A 169 5.84 -13.56 13.19
N ALA A 170 6.32 -12.42 13.68
CA ALA A 170 7.27 -12.36 14.78
C ALA A 170 6.72 -13.00 16.07
N TYR A 171 5.45 -12.72 16.40
CA TYR A 171 4.77 -13.34 17.53
C TYR A 171 4.68 -14.86 17.36
N LEU A 172 4.31 -15.34 16.17
CA LEU A 172 4.24 -16.78 15.88
C LEU A 172 5.57 -17.47 16.17
N LEU A 173 6.65 -16.90 15.64
CA LEU A 173 7.99 -17.45 15.77
C LEU A 173 8.43 -17.51 17.23
N ALA A 174 8.21 -16.43 17.98
CA ALA A 174 8.51 -16.37 19.41
C ALA A 174 7.67 -17.38 20.20
N SER A 175 6.39 -17.57 19.85
CA SER A 175 5.51 -18.51 20.55
C SER A 175 5.86 -19.98 20.34
N ILE A 176 6.40 -20.34 19.17
CA ILE A 176 6.74 -21.72 18.81
C ILE A 176 8.12 -22.11 19.33
N HIS A 177 9.12 -21.23 19.17
CA HIS A 177 10.50 -21.57 19.52
C HIS A 177 10.84 -21.22 20.98
N GLY A 178 10.04 -20.38 21.63
CA GLY A 178 10.34 -19.81 22.95
C GLY A 178 11.40 -18.70 22.84
N VAL A 179 11.20 -17.62 23.58
CA VAL A 179 12.05 -16.40 23.50
C VAL A 179 13.53 -16.71 23.80
N GLU A 180 13.80 -17.67 24.68
CA GLU A 180 15.16 -18.02 25.13
C GLU A 180 15.97 -18.84 24.11
N ARG A 181 15.32 -19.70 23.31
CA ARG A 181 16.01 -20.48 22.25
C ARG A 181 16.32 -19.65 21.01
N VAL A 182 15.52 -18.62 20.75
CA VAL A 182 15.70 -17.70 19.60
C VAL A 182 16.91 -16.76 19.75
N LEU A 183 17.59 -16.78 20.90
CA LEU A 183 18.75 -15.92 21.16
C LEU A 183 20.05 -16.71 21.36
N SER A 184 20.02 -18.05 21.31
CA SER A 184 21.12 -18.89 21.80
C SER A 184 21.76 -19.82 20.77
N VAL A 185 21.15 -20.09 19.60
CA VAL A 185 21.76 -20.89 18.52
C VAL A 185 21.17 -20.47 17.18
N PRO A 186 21.97 -20.19 16.12
CA PRO A 186 21.47 -19.80 14.81
C PRO A 186 20.85 -21.00 14.07
N GLU A 187 19.68 -21.42 14.55
CA GLU A 187 18.75 -22.24 13.79
C GLU A 187 17.93 -21.35 12.85
N SER A 188 17.37 -21.98 11.82
CA SER A 188 16.66 -21.29 10.72
C SER A 188 15.51 -20.34 11.12
N GLY A 189 15.02 -20.44 12.37
CA GLY A 189 14.00 -19.55 12.93
C GLY A 189 14.51 -18.15 13.30
N GLU A 190 15.79 -18.00 13.70
CA GLU A 190 16.36 -16.68 14.03
C GLU A 190 16.46 -15.78 12.79
N VAL A 191 16.84 -16.36 11.65
CA VAL A 191 16.93 -15.66 10.36
C VAL A 191 15.58 -15.07 9.97
N LEU A 192 14.49 -15.80 10.20
CA LEU A 192 13.15 -15.33 9.87
C LEU A 192 12.68 -14.22 10.82
N LEU A 193 12.99 -14.31 12.12
CA LEU A 193 12.65 -13.24 13.05
C LEU A 193 13.42 -11.95 12.71
N VAL A 194 14.71 -12.06 12.39
CA VAL A 194 15.53 -10.94 11.93
C VAL A 194 14.97 -10.37 10.62
N ALA A 195 14.59 -11.22 9.66
CA ALA A 195 13.98 -10.80 8.41
C ALA A 195 12.64 -10.07 8.62
N ALA A 196 11.77 -10.58 9.50
CA ALA A 196 10.49 -9.95 9.86
C ALA A 196 10.70 -8.60 10.56
N GLY A 197 11.66 -8.52 11.49
CA GLY A 197 12.03 -7.28 12.16
C GLY A 197 12.60 -6.23 11.20
N ALA A 198 13.52 -6.63 10.33
CA ALA A 198 14.08 -5.77 9.29
C ALA A 198 12.99 -5.28 8.32
N ALA A 199 12.09 -6.17 7.87
CA ALA A 199 10.96 -5.81 7.04
C ALA A 199 10.02 -4.82 7.75
N ALA A 200 9.73 -5.00 9.03
CA ALA A 200 8.92 -4.07 9.81
C ALA A 200 9.56 -2.67 9.89
N ILE A 201 10.88 -2.59 10.09
CA ILE A 201 11.63 -1.32 10.06
C ILE A 201 11.53 -0.65 8.69
N VAL A 202 11.70 -1.42 7.60
CA VAL A 202 11.59 -0.91 6.23
C VAL A 202 10.17 -0.38 5.95
N LEU A 203 9.13 -1.09 6.41
CA LEU A 203 7.74 -0.62 6.31
C LEU A 203 7.49 0.66 7.11
N ALA A 204 8.01 0.74 8.34
CA ALA A 204 7.92 1.95 9.16
C ALA A 204 8.64 3.14 8.50
N ALA A 205 9.82 2.91 7.93
CA ALA A 205 10.56 3.93 7.19
C ALA A 205 9.81 4.40 5.93
N ALA A 206 9.11 3.49 5.24
CA ALA A 206 8.28 3.82 4.08
C ALA A 206 7.07 4.72 4.42
N TRP A 207 6.71 4.84 5.69
CA TRP A 207 5.71 5.80 6.15
C TRP A 207 6.18 7.26 6.00
N ILE A 208 7.48 7.52 6.08
CA ILE A 208 8.06 8.86 6.00
C ILE A 208 7.70 9.57 4.67
N PRO A 209 7.95 8.99 3.47
CA PRO A 209 7.55 9.62 2.21
C PRO A 209 6.03 9.77 2.08
N VAL A 210 5.22 8.85 2.64
CA VAL A 210 3.75 8.97 2.64
C VAL A 210 3.30 10.17 3.48
N MET A 211 3.86 10.33 4.68
CA MET A 211 3.61 11.47 5.57
C MET A 211 4.12 12.79 5.00
N ARG A 212 5.21 12.78 4.23
CA ARG A 212 5.68 13.97 3.53
C ARG A 212 4.77 14.34 2.37
N ALA A 213 4.30 13.36 1.60
CA ALA A 213 3.34 13.58 0.53
C ALA A 213 2.01 14.13 1.08
N SER A 214 1.51 13.58 2.19
CA SER A 214 0.23 13.99 2.79
C SER A 214 0.18 15.45 3.25
N ARG A 215 1.34 16.07 3.52
CA ARG A 215 1.45 17.49 3.89
C ARG A 215 1.14 18.44 2.74
N ILE A 216 1.29 18.00 1.49
CA ILE A 216 0.98 18.82 0.31
C ILE A 216 -0.50 18.64 -0.03
N ARG A 217 -1.23 19.76 0.00
CA ARG A 217 -2.65 19.84 -0.37
C ARG A 217 -2.75 19.95 -1.88
N VAL A 218 -3.46 19.00 -2.48
CA VAL A 218 -3.80 18.98 -3.91
C VAL A 218 -5.25 19.43 -4.02
N GLU A 219 -5.50 20.46 -4.81
CA GLU A 219 -6.79 21.11 -5.01
C GLU A 219 -7.33 20.88 -6.43
N ALA A 220 -6.54 20.28 -7.32
CA ALA A 220 -6.95 19.91 -8.67
C ALA A 220 -8.34 19.24 -8.71
N ALA A 221 -9.25 19.85 -9.47
CA ALA A 221 -10.61 19.38 -9.63
C ALA A 221 -10.67 18.05 -10.41
N GLY A 222 -11.62 17.20 -10.05
CA GLY A 222 -11.90 15.96 -10.76
C GLY A 222 -12.39 14.86 -9.83
N THR A 223 -13.13 13.91 -10.39
CA THR A 223 -13.62 12.74 -9.67
C THR A 223 -12.59 11.63 -9.69
N ALA A 224 -12.51 10.86 -8.61
CA ALA A 224 -11.74 9.62 -8.66
C ALA A 224 -12.50 8.54 -9.42
N GLY A 225 -11.78 7.82 -10.28
CA GLY A 225 -12.26 6.60 -10.90
C GLY A 225 -12.44 5.46 -9.89
N ASP A 226 -13.08 4.37 -10.30
CA ASP A 226 -13.24 3.16 -9.48
C ASP A 226 -12.17 2.09 -9.80
N VAL A 227 -12.38 0.85 -9.36
CA VAL A 227 -11.47 -0.27 -9.67
C VAL A 227 -11.53 -0.69 -11.15
N PHE A 228 -12.64 -0.45 -11.84
CA PHE A 228 -12.76 -0.75 -13.26
C PHE A 228 -11.94 0.23 -14.09
N ASP A 229 -11.76 1.47 -13.64
CA ASP A 229 -10.79 2.40 -14.24
C ASP A 229 -9.34 1.92 -14.08
N ASP A 230 -9.04 1.21 -12.98
CA ASP A 230 -7.72 0.64 -12.70
C ASP A 230 -7.43 -0.66 -13.45
N LEU A 231 -8.46 -1.45 -13.79
CA LEU A 231 -8.31 -2.73 -14.48
C LEU A 231 -8.64 -2.64 -15.98
N GLY A 232 -9.45 -1.68 -16.39
CA GLY A 232 -9.75 -1.34 -17.79
C GLY A 232 -10.21 -2.55 -18.59
N ARG A 233 -9.53 -2.81 -19.71
CA ARG A 233 -9.88 -3.91 -20.63
C ARG A 233 -9.67 -5.31 -20.05
N VAL A 234 -8.91 -5.45 -18.96
CA VAL A 234 -8.67 -6.74 -18.29
C VAL A 234 -9.96 -7.29 -17.67
N VAL A 235 -10.88 -6.42 -17.26
CA VAL A 235 -12.17 -6.88 -16.71
C VAL A 235 -13.07 -7.32 -17.84
N PRO A 236 -13.59 -8.57 -17.81
CA PRO A 236 -14.62 -9.04 -18.74
C PRO A 236 -15.80 -8.08 -18.80
N SER A 237 -16.37 -7.86 -19.99
CA SER A 237 -17.54 -7.00 -20.18
C SER A 237 -18.70 -7.27 -19.22
N PRO A 238 -19.09 -8.51 -18.88
CA PRO A 238 -20.21 -8.75 -17.96
C PRO A 238 -19.95 -8.31 -16.51
N LEU A 239 -18.68 -8.15 -16.11
CA LEU A 239 -18.32 -7.77 -14.74
C LEU A 239 -18.15 -6.26 -14.56
N ARG A 240 -18.09 -5.49 -15.66
CA ARG A 240 -17.88 -4.03 -15.60
C ARG A 240 -19.11 -3.35 -15.01
N GLY A 241 -18.89 -2.38 -14.13
CA GLY A 241 -19.95 -1.62 -13.46
C GLY A 241 -20.68 -2.38 -12.35
N HIS A 242 -20.34 -3.66 -12.11
CA HIS A 242 -21.00 -4.52 -11.12
C HIS A 242 -20.00 -4.93 -10.03
N PRO A 243 -19.69 -4.03 -9.07
CA PRO A 243 -18.60 -4.22 -8.09
C PRO A 243 -18.71 -5.51 -7.29
N TRP A 244 -19.93 -5.90 -6.89
CA TRP A 244 -20.17 -7.14 -6.15
C TRP A 244 -20.01 -8.40 -7.00
N VAL A 245 -20.45 -8.36 -8.26
CA VAL A 245 -20.27 -9.50 -9.18
C VAL A 245 -18.80 -9.69 -9.49
N PHE A 246 -18.06 -8.58 -9.69
CA PHE A 246 -16.61 -8.60 -9.83
C PHE A 246 -15.93 -9.20 -8.59
N ALA A 247 -16.29 -8.76 -7.39
CA ALA A 247 -15.76 -9.32 -6.14
C ALA A 247 -16.06 -10.81 -5.99
N GLY A 248 -17.30 -11.23 -6.31
CA GLY A 248 -17.69 -12.65 -6.32
C GLY A 248 -16.86 -13.47 -7.31
N GLY A 249 -16.63 -12.95 -8.52
CA GLY A 249 -15.79 -13.61 -9.53
C GLY A 249 -14.33 -13.75 -9.09
N VAL A 250 -13.74 -12.71 -8.51
CA VAL A 250 -12.38 -12.76 -7.96
C VAL A 250 -12.28 -13.72 -6.78
N ALA A 251 -13.25 -13.68 -5.86
CA ALA A 251 -13.29 -14.59 -4.72
C ALA A 251 -13.44 -16.04 -5.18
N ALA A 252 -14.31 -16.32 -6.14
CA ALA A 252 -14.48 -17.66 -6.72
C ALA A 252 -13.19 -18.16 -7.38
N LEU A 253 -12.52 -17.32 -8.16
CA LEU A 253 -11.23 -17.67 -8.78
C LEU A 253 -10.16 -18.00 -7.72
N LEU A 254 -10.05 -17.16 -6.68
CA LEU A 254 -9.13 -17.41 -5.56
C LEU A 254 -9.48 -18.72 -4.83
N GLY A 255 -10.77 -18.96 -4.57
CA GLY A 255 -11.25 -20.19 -3.96
C GLY A 255 -10.87 -21.43 -4.77
N ILE A 256 -11.00 -21.39 -6.10
CA ILE A 256 -10.58 -22.49 -6.99
C ILE A 256 -9.07 -22.74 -6.89
N VAL A 257 -8.26 -21.68 -6.89
CA VAL A 257 -6.80 -21.79 -6.77
C VAL A 257 -6.39 -22.38 -5.41
N VAL A 258 -6.99 -21.89 -4.32
CA VAL A 258 -6.71 -22.39 -2.96
C VAL A 258 -7.19 -23.84 -2.79
N LEU A 259 -8.35 -24.19 -3.36
CA LEU A 259 -8.85 -25.56 -3.37
C LEU A 259 -7.87 -26.49 -4.10
N ALA A 260 -7.45 -26.13 -5.31
CA ALA A 260 -6.52 -26.92 -6.10
C ALA A 260 -5.17 -27.09 -5.38
N ALA A 261 -4.63 -26.02 -4.79
CA ALA A 261 -3.41 -26.09 -3.99
C ALA A 261 -3.58 -26.95 -2.73
N GLY A 262 -4.72 -26.85 -2.05
CA GLY A 262 -5.04 -27.67 -0.88
C GLY A 262 -5.14 -29.16 -1.22
N ILE A 263 -5.79 -29.52 -2.33
CA ILE A 263 -5.87 -30.91 -2.82
C ILE A 263 -4.47 -31.49 -3.07
N VAL A 264 -3.55 -30.70 -3.62
CA VAL A 264 -2.18 -31.14 -3.91
C VAL A 264 -1.36 -31.34 -2.64
N VAL A 265 -1.59 -30.53 -1.60
CA VAL A 265 -0.76 -30.52 -0.38
C VAL A 265 -1.30 -31.46 0.72
N SER A 266 -2.62 -31.61 0.83
CA SER A 266 -3.26 -32.40 1.89
C SER A 266 -4.35 -33.31 1.31
N ASP A 267 -5.62 -32.92 1.47
CA ASP A 267 -6.78 -33.66 0.97
C ASP A 267 -7.86 -32.69 0.45
N GLY A 268 -8.86 -33.25 -0.23
CA GLY A 268 -9.94 -32.45 -0.83
C GLY A 268 -10.82 -31.73 0.19
N TYR A 269 -10.96 -32.25 1.42
CA TYR A 269 -11.79 -31.64 2.45
C TYR A 269 -11.11 -30.42 3.07
N ASP A 270 -9.84 -30.53 3.45
CA ASP A 270 -9.01 -29.44 3.95
C ASP A 270 -8.82 -28.36 2.88
N GLY A 271 -8.60 -28.75 1.62
CA GLY A 271 -8.58 -27.83 0.48
C GLY A 271 -9.89 -27.04 0.34
N ALA A 272 -11.04 -27.70 0.50
CA ALA A 272 -12.35 -27.06 0.44
C ALA A 272 -12.58 -26.08 1.60
N LEU A 273 -12.23 -26.45 2.83
CA LEU A 273 -12.36 -25.57 3.99
C LEU A 273 -11.51 -24.31 3.85
N ARG A 274 -10.26 -24.44 3.39
CA ARG A 274 -9.37 -23.30 3.13
C ARG A 274 -9.90 -22.40 2.03
N ALA A 275 -10.41 -22.98 0.94
CA ALA A 275 -11.02 -22.22 -0.14
C ALA A 275 -12.25 -21.43 0.31
N MET A 276 -13.13 -22.04 1.12
CA MET A 276 -14.29 -21.35 1.69
C MET A 276 -13.87 -20.19 2.60
N ALA A 277 -12.87 -20.40 3.46
CA ALA A 277 -12.33 -19.37 4.32
C ALA A 277 -11.76 -18.19 3.50
N GLU A 278 -11.01 -18.48 2.44
CA GLU A 278 -10.44 -17.48 1.54
C GLU A 278 -11.51 -16.67 0.80
N VAL A 279 -12.54 -17.35 0.29
CA VAL A 279 -13.70 -16.71 -0.36
C VAL A 279 -14.40 -15.78 0.61
N ALA A 280 -14.69 -16.25 1.82
CA ALA A 280 -15.34 -15.45 2.86
C ALA A 280 -14.49 -14.25 3.27
N ALA A 281 -13.19 -14.44 3.47
CA ALA A 281 -12.21 -13.40 3.77
C ALA A 281 -12.16 -12.32 2.66
N CYS A 282 -12.09 -12.74 1.40
CA CYS A 282 -12.09 -11.84 0.25
C CYS A 282 -13.36 -10.98 0.19
N LEU A 283 -14.53 -11.62 0.34
CA LEU A 283 -15.83 -10.93 0.31
C LEU A 283 -16.03 -10.01 1.52
N ALA A 284 -15.61 -10.44 2.71
CA ALA A 284 -15.65 -9.61 3.92
C ALA A 284 -14.73 -8.39 3.78
N GLY A 285 -13.51 -8.58 3.29
CA GLY A 285 -12.57 -7.49 3.00
C GLY A 285 -13.15 -6.51 1.99
N PHE A 286 -13.77 -7.00 0.91
CA PHE A 286 -14.47 -6.16 -0.06
C PHE A 286 -15.67 -5.42 0.56
N ALA A 287 -16.44 -6.07 1.42
CA ALA A 287 -17.58 -5.46 2.09
C ALA A 287 -17.14 -4.34 3.06
N LEU A 288 -16.12 -4.58 3.88
CA LEU A 288 -15.64 -3.66 4.90
C LEU A 288 -14.83 -2.51 4.30
N LEU A 289 -13.89 -2.82 3.41
CA LEU A 289 -12.91 -1.85 2.90
C LEU A 289 -13.23 -1.33 1.49
N GLY A 290 -14.19 -1.94 0.77
CA GLY A 290 -14.42 -1.62 -0.64
C GLY A 290 -14.78 -0.17 -0.91
N ARG A 291 -15.61 0.47 -0.08
CA ARG A 291 -15.92 1.91 -0.22
C ARG A 291 -14.70 2.78 0.13
N TYR A 292 -14.01 2.44 1.22
CA TYR A 292 -12.87 3.20 1.70
C TYR A 292 -11.68 3.17 0.71
N LEU A 293 -11.45 2.03 0.06
CA LEU A 293 -10.41 1.82 -0.95
C LEU A 293 -10.84 2.21 -2.37
N GLY A 294 -12.07 2.68 -2.57
CA GLY A 294 -12.58 3.06 -3.89
C GLY A 294 -12.76 1.88 -4.86
N LEU A 295 -13.07 0.70 -4.33
CA LEU A 295 -13.45 -0.49 -5.12
C LEU A 295 -14.92 -0.45 -5.53
N ARG A 296 -15.75 0.25 -4.76
CA ARG A 296 -17.18 0.46 -5.02
C ARG A 296 -17.59 1.83 -4.51
N ARG A 297 -18.64 2.40 -5.10
CA ARG A 297 -19.30 3.62 -4.60
C ARG A 297 -20.32 3.27 -3.52
#